data_AF-A0A6I5C9F3-F1
#
_entry.id   AF-A0A6I5C9F3-F1
#
_cell.length_a   1.000
_cell.length_b   1.000
_cell.length_c   1.000
_cell.angle_alpha   90.00
_cell.angle_beta   90.00
_cell.angle_gamma   90.00
#
_symmetry.space_group_name_H-M   'P 1'
#
loop_
_entity.id
_entity.type
_entity.pdbx_description
1 polymer ?
#
loop_
_entity_poly.entity_id
_entity_poly.type
_entity_poly.pdbx_seq_one_letter_code
_entity_poly.pdbx_strand_id
1 'polypeptide(L)'
;MARAPRPRHITLGGRAAVALTVEEYEQLIASRRQIGGQSARVRVLAQRARQAAQLLDDLEALIAAHRAGCPGHAHPAPTDRAEDGTTPKTPSDDDPSRCLCGDVESLLRTHRETVS
;
A
#
# COMPACT_ATOMS: atom_id res chain seq x y z
N MET A 1 32.45 -2.05 -17.31
CA MET A 1 31.63 -2.99 -18.12
C MET A 1 31.79 -4.37 -17.54
N ALA A 2 30.71 -5.00 -17.07
CA ALA A 2 30.76 -6.36 -16.54
C ALA A 2 30.87 -7.33 -17.71
N ARG A 3 32.03 -7.97 -17.87
CA ARG A 3 32.23 -9.02 -18.87
C ARG A 3 31.28 -10.18 -18.53
N ALA A 4 30.51 -10.64 -19.51
CA ALA A 4 29.66 -11.80 -19.32
C ALA A 4 30.51 -12.98 -18.85
N PRO A 5 30.12 -13.70 -17.77
CA PRO A 5 30.87 -14.83 -17.27
C PRO A 5 30.99 -15.89 -18.38
N ARG A 6 32.19 -16.44 -18.57
CA ARG A 6 32.46 -17.57 -19.47
C ARG A 6 32.64 -18.84 -18.62
N PRO A 7 31.56 -19.52 -18.23
CA PRO A 7 31.64 -20.71 -17.39
C PRO A 7 32.40 -21.84 -18.10
N ARG A 8 33.18 -22.60 -17.33
CA ARG A 8 33.91 -23.78 -17.82
C ARG A 8 33.00 -25.00 -17.71
N HIS A 9 32.48 -25.46 -18.83
CA HIS A 9 31.60 -26.63 -18.85
C HIS A 9 32.41 -27.93 -18.84
N ILE A 10 31.95 -28.90 -18.05
CA ILE A 10 32.47 -30.27 -17.98
C ILE A 10 31.30 -31.27 -18.00
N THR A 11 31.60 -32.55 -18.20
CA THR A 11 30.62 -33.63 -18.05
C THR A 11 31.06 -34.53 -16.90
N LEU A 12 30.20 -34.70 -15.89
CA LEU A 12 30.46 -35.53 -14.72
C LEU A 12 29.41 -36.65 -14.67
N GLY A 13 29.82 -37.90 -14.85
CA GLY A 13 28.90 -39.05 -14.85
C GLY A 13 27.78 -38.93 -15.89
N GLY A 14 28.08 -38.38 -17.07
CA GLY A 14 27.10 -38.15 -18.15
C GLY A 14 26.21 -36.91 -17.97
N ARG A 15 26.38 -36.13 -16.89
CA ARG A 15 25.64 -34.87 -16.66
C ARG A 15 26.51 -33.65 -16.91
N ALA A 16 25.95 -32.65 -17.57
CA ALA A 16 26.62 -31.36 -17.74
C ALA A 16 26.80 -30.66 -16.39
N ALA A 17 28.00 -30.16 -16.13
CA ALA A 17 28.34 -29.41 -14.93
C ALA A 17 29.25 -28.23 -15.29
N VAL A 18 29.41 -27.29 -14.35
CA VAL A 18 30.35 -26.16 -14.46
C VAL A 18 31.48 -26.37 -13.46
N ALA A 19 32.72 -26.36 -13.94
CA ALA A 19 33.91 -26.41 -13.10
C ALA A 19 34.23 -25.00 -12.59
N LEU A 20 34.36 -24.87 -11.27
CA LEU A 20 34.79 -23.67 -10.58
C LEU A 20 36.12 -23.93 -9.90
N THR A 21 36.99 -22.93 -9.82
CA THR A 21 38.11 -22.97 -8.86
C THR A 21 37.58 -22.85 -7.43
N VAL A 22 38.43 -23.11 -6.44
CA VAL A 22 38.06 -22.97 -5.03
C VAL A 22 37.65 -21.53 -4.73
N GLU A 23 38.40 -20.56 -5.24
CA GLU A 23 38.13 -19.13 -5.07
C GLU A 23 36.79 -18.72 -5.71
N GLU A 24 36.51 -19.21 -6.92
CA GLU A 24 35.24 -18.96 -7.61
C GLU A 24 34.05 -19.57 -6.85
N TYR A 25 34.24 -20.75 -6.26
CA TYR A 25 33.22 -21.41 -5.44
C TYR A 25 32.95 -20.66 -4.13
N GLU A 26 33.99 -20.19 -3.45
CA GLU A 26 33.86 -19.37 -2.25
C GLU A 26 33.13 -18.05 -2.54
N GLN A 27 33.49 -17.38 -3.64
CA GLN A 27 32.82 -16.16 -4.08
C GLN A 27 31.35 -16.41 -4.42
N LEU A 28 31.04 -17.56 -5.05
CA LEU A 28 29.66 -17.96 -5.34
C LEU A 28 28.86 -18.21 -4.06
N ILE A 29 29.42 -18.87 -3.05
CA ILE A 29 28.75 -19.08 -1.75
C ILE A 29 28.50 -17.74 -1.05
N ALA A 30 29.50 -16.86 -1.01
CA ALA A 30 29.36 -15.54 -0.40
C ALA A 30 28.26 -14.72 -1.09
N SER A 31 28.28 -14.67 -2.43
CA SER A 31 27.25 -14.01 -3.24
C SER A 31 25.86 -14.60 -3.00
N ARG A 32 25.72 -15.93 -2.98
CA ARG A 32 24.46 -16.60 -2.68
C ARG A 32 23.93 -16.25 -1.29
N ARG A 33 24.80 -16.16 -0.28
CA ARG A 33 24.41 -15.74 1.09
C ARG A 33 23.93 -14.29 1.12
N GLN A 34 24.64 -13.40 0.43
CA GLN A 34 24.25 -12.00 0.33
C GLN A 34 22.89 -11.84 -0.36
N ILE A 35 22.69 -12.49 -1.52
CA ILE A 35 21.42 -12.48 -2.24
C ILE A 35 20.30 -13.12 -1.39
N GLY A 36 20.60 -14.22 -0.69
CA GLY A 36 19.67 -14.86 0.25
C GLY A 36 19.23 -13.92 1.37
N GLY A 37 20.17 -13.19 1.97
CA GLY A 37 19.87 -12.20 3.02
C GLY A 37 19.05 -11.02 2.49
N GLN A 38 19.38 -10.49 1.31
CA GLN A 38 18.65 -9.37 0.71
C GLN A 38 17.24 -9.78 0.27
N SER A 39 17.09 -10.95 -0.35
CA SER A 39 15.77 -11.47 -0.75
C SER A 39 14.85 -11.74 0.45
N ALA A 40 15.39 -12.21 1.57
CA ALA A 40 14.64 -12.35 2.81
C ALA A 40 14.11 -11.00 3.33
N ARG A 41 14.95 -9.95 3.30
CA ARG A 41 14.55 -8.59 3.70
C ARG A 41 13.46 -8.02 2.79
N VAL A 42 13.62 -8.17 1.47
CA VAL A 42 12.61 -7.74 0.49
C VAL A 42 11.29 -8.48 0.72
N ARG A 43 11.33 -9.78 1.02
CA ARG A 43 10.11 -10.56 1.30
C ARG A 43 9.37 -10.05 2.55
N VAL A 44 10.10 -9.72 3.61
CA VAL A 44 9.49 -9.15 4.83
C VAL A 44 8.90 -7.76 4.53
N LEU A 45 9.61 -6.92 3.80
CA LEU A 45 9.12 -5.59 3.43
C LEU A 45 7.86 -5.69 2.56
N ALA A 46 7.85 -6.56 1.56
CA ALA A 46 6.68 -6.81 0.71
C ALA A 46 5.48 -7.37 1.50
N GLN A 47 5.73 -8.17 2.54
CA GLN A 47 4.67 -8.63 3.43
C GLN A 47 4.08 -7.47 4.25
N ARG A 48 4.94 -6.61 4.82
CA ARG A 48 4.49 -5.43 5.58
C ARG A 48 3.74 -4.43 4.71
N ALA A 49 4.19 -4.20 3.48
CA ALA A 49 3.52 -3.33 2.53
C ALA A 49 2.10 -3.84 2.21
N ARG A 50 1.94 -5.16 1.99
CA ARG A 50 0.62 -5.76 1.76
C ARG A 50 -0.30 -5.65 2.98
N GLN A 51 0.23 -5.85 4.19
CA GLN A 51 -0.54 -5.68 5.41
C GLN A 51 -1.00 -4.23 5.61
N ALA A 52 -0.12 -3.26 5.34
CA ALA A 52 -0.47 -1.85 5.41
C ALA A 52 -1.55 -1.49 4.38
N ALA A 53 -1.44 -1.97 3.14
CA ALA A 53 -2.47 -1.76 2.12
C ALA A 53 -3.83 -2.31 2.55
N GLN A 54 -3.87 -3.53 3.08
CA GLN A 54 -5.12 -4.13 3.58
C GLN A 54 -5.74 -3.32 4.72
N LEU A 55 -4.94 -2.81 5.66
CA LEU A 55 -5.45 -1.98 6.75
C LEU A 55 -6.07 -0.67 6.24
N LEU A 56 -5.49 -0.07 5.19
CA LEU A 56 -6.06 1.12 4.57
C LEU A 56 -7.39 0.80 3.87
N ASP A 57 -7.47 -0.33 3.17
CA ASP A 57 -8.71 -0.80 2.54
C ASP A 57 -9.81 -1.09 3.59
N ASP A 58 -9.46 -1.74 4.70
CA ASP A 58 -10.39 -2.03 5.80
C ASP A 58 -10.89 -0.75 6.47
N LEU A 59 -10.01 0.23 6.68
CA LEU A 59 -10.38 1.55 7.21
C LEU A 59 -11.33 2.28 6.27
N GLU A 60 -11.05 2.29 4.97
CA GLU A 60 -11.93 2.88 3.96
C GLU A 60 -13.32 2.22 3.98
N ALA A 61 -13.38 0.89 4.07
CA ALA A 61 -14.64 0.16 4.18
C ALA A 61 -15.43 0.50 5.45
N LEU A 62 -14.75 0.62 6.60
CA LEU A 62 -15.39 1.01 7.87
C LEU A 62 -15.94 2.44 7.82
N ILE A 63 -15.20 3.36 7.20
CA ILE A 63 -15.65 4.74 7.03
C ILE A 63 -16.86 4.81 6.10
N ALA A 64 -16.81 4.11 4.97
CA ALA A 64 -17.93 4.03 4.04
C ALA A 64 -19.19 3.44 4.70
N ALA A 65 -19.03 2.40 5.53
CA ALA A 65 -20.12 1.80 6.30
C ALA A 65 -20.69 2.77 7.35
N HIS A 66 -19.84 3.54 8.04
CA HIS A 66 -20.28 4.53 9.02
C HIS A 66 -21.04 5.68 8.36
N ARG A 67 -20.60 6.12 7.17
CA ARG A 67 -21.27 7.15 6.38
C ARG A 67 -22.72 6.79 6.05
N ALA A 68 -23.02 5.52 5.78
CA ALA A 68 -24.39 5.06 5.54
C ALA A 68 -25.31 5.24 6.76
N GLY A 69 -24.74 5.35 7.97
CA GLY A 69 -25.46 5.62 9.21
C GLY A 69 -25.43 7.08 9.69
N CYS A 70 -24.68 7.97 9.03
CA CYS A 70 -24.58 9.38 9.42
C CYS A 70 -25.74 10.22 8.84
N PRO A 71 -26.52 10.93 9.68
CA PRO A 71 -27.67 11.71 9.22
C PRO A 71 -27.31 12.95 8.37
N GLY A 72 -26.03 13.31 8.26
CA GLY A 72 -25.55 14.45 7.44
C GLY A 72 -25.19 14.11 5.98
N HIS A 73 -25.25 12.84 5.57
CA HIS A 73 -24.91 12.41 4.20
C HIS A 73 -26.03 11.69 3.45
N ALA A 74 -27.21 11.55 4.08
CA ALA A 74 -28.43 11.26 3.34
C ALA A 74 -28.70 12.49 2.46
N HIS A 75 -28.33 12.40 1.18
CA HIS A 75 -28.62 13.41 0.18
C HIS A 75 -30.11 13.77 0.31
N PRO A 76 -30.48 14.98 0.75
CA PRO A 76 -31.86 15.38 0.71
C PRO A 76 -32.23 15.36 -0.77
N ALA A 77 -33.24 14.57 -1.13
CA ALA A 77 -33.90 14.73 -2.41
C ALA A 77 -34.27 16.22 -2.56
N PRO A 78 -34.10 16.84 -3.74
CA PRO A 78 -34.41 18.25 -3.92
C PRO A 78 -35.93 18.41 -3.79
N THR A 79 -36.39 18.81 -2.62
CA THR A 79 -37.74 19.32 -2.46
C THR A 79 -37.70 20.79 -2.80
N ASP A 80 -38.07 21.11 -4.04
CA ASP A 80 -38.55 22.43 -4.41
C ASP A 80 -39.72 22.78 -3.48
N ARG A 81 -39.48 23.72 -2.55
CA ARG A 81 -40.51 24.58 -1.99
C ARG A 81 -39.85 25.82 -1.37
N ALA A 82 -40.10 26.95 -2.01
CA ALA A 82 -40.03 28.26 -1.39
C ALA A 82 -40.95 28.31 -0.17
N GLU A 83 -40.54 28.98 0.91
CA GLU A 83 -41.31 30.04 1.60
C GLU A 83 -40.40 30.82 2.56
N ASP A 84 -40.63 32.14 2.57
CA ASP A 84 -40.02 33.18 3.40
C ASP A 84 -40.18 32.93 4.91
N GLY A 85 -39.20 33.40 5.70
CA GLY A 85 -39.38 33.50 7.15
C GLY A 85 -38.11 33.75 7.96
N THR A 86 -37.65 35.01 7.98
CA THR A 86 -36.58 35.53 8.83
C THR A 86 -36.77 35.21 10.33
N THR A 87 -35.82 34.51 10.94
CA THR A 87 -35.42 34.71 12.35
C THR A 87 -33.90 34.52 12.48
N PRO A 88 -33.16 35.42 13.16
CA PRO A 88 -31.73 35.27 13.36
C PRO A 88 -31.48 34.34 14.56
N LYS A 89 -31.04 33.11 14.28
CA LYS A 89 -30.62 32.16 15.31
C LYS A 89 -29.12 32.36 15.57
N THR A 90 -28.81 32.73 16.80
CA THR A 90 -27.52 32.76 17.51
C THR A 90 -26.60 31.59 17.08
N PRO A 91 -25.26 31.78 16.99
CA PRO A 91 -24.36 30.77 16.41
C PRO A 91 -24.46 29.47 17.22
N SER A 92 -25.04 28.46 16.59
CA SER A 92 -25.02 27.10 17.11
C SER A 92 -23.62 26.58 16.90
N ASP A 93 -22.92 26.33 18.00
CA ASP A 93 -21.54 25.85 18.12
C ASP A 93 -21.40 24.36 17.74
N ASP A 94 -22.20 23.90 16.78
CA ASP A 94 -22.11 22.59 16.17
C ASP A 94 -22.01 22.82 14.67
N ASP A 95 -20.79 23.05 14.16
CA ASP A 95 -20.51 22.94 12.73
C ASP A 95 -20.58 21.44 12.38
N PRO A 96 -21.68 20.93 11.79
CA PRO A 96 -21.81 19.51 11.48
C PRO A 96 -20.99 19.15 10.24
N SER A 97 -20.28 20.12 9.67
CA SER A 97 -19.68 20.05 8.33
C SER A 97 -18.32 19.36 8.29
N ARG A 98 -17.78 18.96 9.45
CA ARG A 98 -16.58 18.12 9.54
C ARG A 98 -16.88 16.84 10.30
N CYS A 99 -17.53 15.91 9.62
CA CYS A 99 -17.54 14.53 10.09
C CYS A 99 -16.11 13.99 9.98
N LEU A 100 -15.57 13.44 11.08
CA LEU A 100 -14.24 12.80 11.15
C LEU A 100 -14.03 11.77 10.01
N CYS A 101 -15.11 11.18 9.50
CA CYS A 101 -15.08 10.30 8.33
C CYS A 101 -14.61 11.00 7.05
N GLY A 102 -15.07 12.25 6.79
CA GLY A 102 -14.67 13.01 5.60
C GLY A 102 -13.20 13.44 5.65
N ASP A 103 -12.71 13.81 6.83
CA ASP A 103 -11.30 14.17 7.03
C ASP A 103 -10.38 12.96 6.83
N VAL A 104 -10.79 11.79 7.34
CA VAL A 104 -10.02 10.55 7.16
C VAL A 104 -10.07 10.05 5.71
N GLU A 105 -11.21 10.13 5.01
CA GLU A 105 -11.29 9.81 3.57
C GLU A 105 -10.36 10.69 2.72
N SER A 106 -10.35 12.00 2.98
CA SER A 106 -9.48 12.95 2.27
C SER A 106 -7.99 12.61 2.50
N LEU A 107 -7.63 12.24 3.72
CA LEU A 107 -6.28 11.82 4.08
C LEU A 107 -5.88 10.50 3.39
N LEU A 108 -6.77 9.50 3.38
CA LEU A 108 -6.54 8.22 2.69
C LEU A 108 -6.36 8.41 1.18
N ARG A 109 -7.18 9.25 0.55
CA ARG A 109 -7.07 9.57 -0.89
C ARG A 109 -5.74 10.24 -1.23
N THR A 110 -5.35 11.25 -0.44
CA THR A 110 -4.08 11.97 -0.60
C THR A 110 -2.88 11.03 -0.48
N HIS A 111 -2.93 10.08 0.46
CA HIS A 111 -1.86 9.08 0.61
C HIS A 111 -1.81 8.06 -0.53
N ARG A 112 -2.93 7.75 -1.20
CA ARG A 112 -2.93 6.90 -2.40
C ARG A 112 -2.31 7.59 -3.61
N GLU A 113 -2.63 8.86 -3.84
CA GLU A 113 -2.11 9.65 -4.96
C GLU A 113 -0.58 9.88 -4.87
N THR A 114 -0.02 9.86 -3.66
CA THR A 114 1.42 10.03 -3.44
C THR A 114 2.23 8.75 -3.56
N VAL A 115 1.58 7.59 -3.54
CA VAL A 115 2.22 6.26 -3.60
C VAL A 115 2.12 5.64 -5.00
N SER A 116 1.25 6.17 -5.87
CA SER A 116 1.07 5.73 -7.27
C SER A 116 2.03 6.41 -8.23
#